data_AF-A0A1B6H8P7-F1
#
_entry.id   AF-A0A1B6H8P7-F1
#
_cell.length_a   1.000
_cell.length_b   1.000
_cell.length_c   1.000
_cell.angle_alpha   90.00
_cell.angle_beta   90.00
_cell.angle_gamma   90.00
#
_symmetry.space_group_name_H-M   'P 1'
#
loop_
_entity.id
_entity.type
_entity.pdbx_description
1 polymer ?
#
loop_
_entity_poly.entity_id
_entity_poly.type
_entity_poly.pdbx_seq_one_letter_code
_entity_poly.pdbx_strand_id
1 'polypeptide(L)'
;IYRDNQYVGATTTTGYGFTLKRMVCLGFVQNLDAQGNPQVVTNDYVMSGQYEVDIAGIRYPAKVGLHSPNLPTKYPDQEREGYFATRDKMVTEPLLRANVTK
;
A
#
# COMPACT_ATOMS: atom_id res chain seq x y z
N ILE A 1 5.35 -14.41 2.15
CA ILE A 1 4.12 -13.91 1.51
C ILE A 1 3.73 -14.92 0.45
N TYR A 2 2.53 -15.46 0.58
CA TYR A 2 1.95 -16.38 -0.37
C TYR A 2 0.77 -15.70 -1.06
N ARG A 3 0.62 -15.95 -2.37
CA ARG A 3 -0.52 -15.54 -3.19
C ARG A 3 -1.06 -16.80 -3.85
N ASP A 4 -2.35 -17.08 -3.70
CA ASP A 4 -3.01 -18.26 -4.27
C ASP A 4 -2.21 -19.56 -4.02
N ASN A 5 -1.76 -19.75 -2.77
CA ASN A 5 -0.95 -20.89 -2.30
C ASN A 5 0.49 -20.96 -2.86
N GLN A 6 0.94 -20.00 -3.65
CA GLN A 6 2.30 -19.91 -4.20
C GLN A 6 3.14 -18.88 -3.44
N TYR A 7 4.41 -19.20 -3.17
CA TYR A 7 5.33 -18.24 -2.57
C TYR A 7 5.64 -17.13 -3.59
N VAL A 8 5.38 -15.88 -3.22
CA VAL A 8 5.58 -14.73 -4.11
C VAL A 8 6.53 -13.68 -3.52
N GLY A 9 6.98 -13.83 -2.28
CA GLY A 9 7.94 -12.89 -1.69
C GLY A 9 7.93 -12.88 -0.17
N ALA A 10 8.54 -11.85 0.40
CA ALA A 10 8.78 -11.76 1.84
C ALA A 10 8.44 -10.37 2.39
N THR A 11 8.04 -10.34 3.66
CA THR A 11 7.86 -9.10 4.42
C THR A 11 9.23 -8.56 4.83
N THR A 12 9.46 -7.27 4.63
CA THR A 12 10.69 -6.59 5.06
C THR A 12 10.53 -5.97 6.43
N THR A 13 9.35 -5.41 6.70
CA THR A 13 9.01 -4.75 7.97
C THR A 13 7.63 -5.20 8.41
N THR A 14 7.47 -5.48 9.69
CA THR A 14 6.18 -5.83 10.29
C THR A 14 5.99 -5.08 11.60
N GLY A 15 4.74 -4.83 11.96
CA GLY A 15 4.40 -4.16 13.21
C GLY A 15 2.93 -4.33 13.57
N TYR A 16 2.63 -4.26 14.87
CA TYR A 16 1.25 -4.31 15.35
C TYR A 16 0.65 -2.90 15.37
N GLY A 17 -0.36 -2.68 14.52
CA GLY A 17 -1.10 -1.42 14.50
C GLY A 17 -2.13 -1.39 15.62
N PHE A 18 -1.82 -0.79 16.77
CA PHE A 18 -2.72 -0.72 17.93
C PHE A 18 -4.09 -0.12 17.60
N THR A 19 -4.12 0.97 16.82
CA THR A 19 -5.37 1.61 16.36
C THR A 19 -6.19 0.70 15.45
N LEU A 20 -5.51 -0.09 14.61
CA LEU A 20 -6.16 -1.04 13.68
C LEU A 20 -6.53 -2.35 14.37
N LYS A 21 -5.91 -2.66 15.51
CA LYS A 21 -5.96 -3.96 16.21
C LYS A 21 -5.59 -5.13 15.29
N ARG A 22 -4.59 -4.91 14.43
CA ARG A 22 -4.15 -5.86 13.39
C ARG A 22 -2.63 -5.79 13.23
N MET A 23 -2.03 -6.92 12.87
CA MET A 23 -0.66 -6.96 12.32
C MET A 23 -0.66 -6.31 10.94
N VAL A 24 0.32 -5.43 10.71
CA VAL A 24 0.55 -4.76 9.42
C VAL A 24 1.94 -5.15 8.94
N CYS A 25 2.02 -5.55 7.68
CA CYS A 25 3.26 -6.01 7.06
C CYS A 25 3.51 -5.21 5.78
N LEU A 26 4.75 -4.81 5.56
CA LEU A 26 5.25 -4.29 4.30
C LEU A 26 6.23 -5.31 3.72
N GLY A 27 6.20 -5.50 2.42
CA GLY A 27 7.06 -6.45 1.74
C GLY A 27 7.00 -6.31 0.23
N PHE A 28 7.85 -7.07 -0.44
CA PHE A 28 7.89 -7.12 -1.90
C PHE A 28 7.27 -8.43 -2.39
N VAL A 29 6.56 -8.35 -3.52
CA VAL A 29 5.99 -9.50 -4.22
C VAL A 29 6.52 -9.56 -5.64
N GLN A 30 6.66 -10.77 -6.15
CA GLN A 30 7.09 -11.08 -7.51
C GLN A 30 5.97 -11.80 -8.23
N ASN A 31 5.75 -11.44 -9.49
CA ASN A 31 4.89 -12.19 -10.39
C ASN A 31 5.79 -13.12 -11.21
N LEU A 32 5.75 -14.43 -10.93
CA LEU A 32 6.51 -15.44 -11.68
C LEU A 32 5.52 -16.32 -12.41
N ASP A 33 5.82 -16.65 -13.67
CA ASP A 33 5.04 -17.66 -14.40
C ASP A 33 5.36 -19.08 -13.91
N ALA A 34 4.68 -20.09 -14.49
CA ALA A 34 4.88 -21.49 -14.13
C ALA A 34 6.30 -22.01 -14.42
N GLN A 35 7.05 -21.31 -15.27
CA GLN A 35 8.42 -21.61 -15.66
C GLN A 35 9.44 -20.82 -14.81
N GLY A 36 8.97 -19.97 -13.89
CA GLY A 36 9.79 -19.16 -13.01
C GLY A 36 10.30 -17.85 -13.65
N ASN A 37 9.80 -17.46 -14.82
CA ASN A 37 10.20 -16.21 -15.44
C ASN A 37 9.46 -15.02 -14.81
N PRO A 38 10.16 -13.90 -14.54
CA PRO A 38 9.53 -12.67 -14.05
C PRO A 38 8.54 -12.09 -15.06
N GLN A 39 7.35 -11.80 -14.56
CA GLN A 39 6.28 -11.11 -15.25
C GLN A 39 6.06 -9.72 -14.63
N VAL A 40 5.41 -8.84 -15.38
CA VAL A 40 5.09 -7.50 -14.87
C VAL A 40 4.14 -7.61 -13.68
N VAL A 41 4.47 -6.91 -12.59
CA VAL A 41 3.61 -6.78 -11.41
C VAL A 41 2.64 -5.63 -11.67
N THR A 42 1.42 -5.94 -12.07
CA THR A 42 0.36 -4.95 -12.29
C THR A 42 -0.48 -4.73 -11.03
N ASN A 43 -1.21 -3.61 -10.96
CA ASN A 43 -2.17 -3.36 -9.89
C ASN A 43 -3.21 -4.51 -9.79
N ASP A 44 -3.77 -4.92 -10.93
CA ASP A 44 -4.75 -6.02 -11.00
C ASP A 44 -4.17 -7.34 -10.49
N TYR A 45 -2.91 -7.65 -10.81
CA TYR A 45 -2.22 -8.83 -10.29
C TYR A 45 -2.16 -8.80 -8.76
N VAL A 46 -1.81 -7.63 -8.20
CA VAL A 46 -1.70 -7.44 -6.76
C VAL A 46 -3.08 -7.55 -6.09
N MET A 47 -4.11 -6.89 -6.62
CA MET A 47 -5.41 -6.75 -5.95
C MET A 47 -6.34 -7.97 -6.09
N SER A 48 -6.16 -8.81 -7.10
CA SER A 48 -7.03 -9.97 -7.37
C SER A 48 -6.70 -11.24 -6.56
N GLY A 49 -5.48 -11.36 -6.06
CA GLY A 49 -5.00 -12.57 -5.41
C GLY A 49 -5.50 -12.73 -3.96
N GLN A 50 -5.59 -13.97 -3.49
CA GLN A 50 -5.75 -14.27 -2.07
C GLN A 50 -4.37 -14.39 -1.43
N TYR A 51 -4.12 -13.61 -0.37
CA TYR A 51 -2.81 -13.54 0.27
C TYR A 51 -2.80 -14.22 1.63
N GLU A 52 -1.66 -14.83 1.93
CA GLU A 52 -1.34 -15.35 3.25
C GLU A 52 0.07 -14.93 3.65
N VAL A 53 0.28 -14.73 4.95
CA VAL A 53 1.61 -14.52 5.54
C VAL A 53 1.93 -15.73 6.40
N ASP A 54 3.06 -16.37 6.09
CA ASP A 54 3.63 -17.44 6.91
C ASP A 54 4.37 -16.83 8.09
N ILE A 55 3.94 -17.21 9.29
CA ILE A 55 4.57 -16.83 10.55
C ILE A 55 4.87 -18.14 11.29
N ALA A 56 6.16 -18.47 11.38
CA ALA A 56 6.65 -19.67 12.06
C ALA A 56 5.99 -20.99 11.57
N GLY A 57 5.75 -21.11 10.27
CA GLY A 57 5.17 -22.31 9.64
C GLY A 57 3.63 -22.33 9.64
N ILE A 58 2.98 -21.28 10.17
CA ILE A 58 1.53 -21.14 10.15
C ILE A 58 1.15 -20.02 9.18
N ARG A 59 0.26 -20.31 8.23
CA ARG A 59 -0.23 -19.33 7.26
C ARG A 59 -1.47 -18.62 7.79
N TYR A 60 -1.39 -17.29 7.82
CA TYR A 60 -2.48 -16.42 8.23
C TYR A 60 -3.01 -15.63 7.03
N PRO A 61 -4.34 -15.57 6.81
CA PRO A 61 -4.91 -14.81 5.71
C PRO A 61 -4.63 -13.32 5.88
N ALA A 62 -4.27 -12.66 4.79
CA ALA A 62 -3.88 -11.26 4.75
C ALA A 62 -4.69 -10.51 3.68
N LYS A 63 -5.03 -9.26 3.98
CA LYS A 63 -5.64 -8.33 3.02
C LYS A 63 -4.55 -7.44 2.45
N VAL A 64 -4.44 -7.41 1.12
CA VAL A 64 -3.50 -6.55 0.41
C VAL A 64 -4.02 -5.11 0.33
N GLY A 65 -3.10 -4.14 0.31
CA GLY A 65 -3.38 -2.73 0.07
C GLY A 65 -2.18 -2.08 -0.62
N LEU A 66 -2.44 -1.29 -1.65
CA LEU A 66 -1.40 -0.56 -2.39
C LEU A 66 -0.98 0.74 -1.70
N HIS A 67 -1.81 1.21 -0.78
CA HIS A 67 -1.60 2.45 -0.04
C HIS A 67 -1.62 2.15 1.45
N SER A 68 -1.11 3.12 2.20
CA SER A 68 -1.13 3.08 3.66
C SER A 68 -2.56 2.85 4.19
N PRO A 69 -2.73 2.00 5.22
CA PRO A 69 -4.04 1.76 5.83
C PRO A 69 -4.67 3.06 6.33
N ASN A 70 -5.99 3.21 6.12
CA ASN A 70 -6.72 4.33 6.68
C ASN A 70 -6.87 4.14 8.20
N LEU A 71 -6.26 5.03 8.97
CA LEU A 71 -6.35 5.02 10.42
C LEU A 71 -7.68 5.64 10.87
N PRO A 72 -8.49 4.94 11.68
CA PRO A 72 -9.65 5.55 12.31
C PRO A 72 -9.17 6.53 13.39
N THR A 73 -9.28 7.82 13.13
CA THR A 73 -8.91 8.87 14.08
C THR A 73 -10.16 9.40 14.78
N LYS A 74 -10.08 9.58 16.11
CA LYS A 74 -11.16 10.17 16.93
C LYS A 74 -11.40 11.64 16.57
N TYR A 75 -10.37 12.30 16.03
CA TYR A 75 -10.42 13.62 15.46
C TYR A 75 -10.20 13.45 13.96
N PRO A 76 -11.13 13.84 13.08
CA PRO A 76 -10.84 13.83 11.65
C PRO A 76 -9.60 14.70 11.45
N ASP A 77 -8.56 14.12 10.86
CA ASP A 77 -7.30 14.82 10.62
C ASP A 77 -7.58 15.98 9.66
N GLN A 78 -7.83 17.19 10.18
CA GLN A 78 -7.97 18.40 9.35
C GLN A 78 -6.68 18.64 8.54
N GLU A 79 -5.54 18.13 9.04
CA GLU A 79 -4.21 18.21 8.41
C GLU A 79 -3.88 17.04 7.48
N ARG A 80 -4.79 16.09 7.19
CA ARG A 80 -4.56 15.11 6.11
C ARG A 80 -4.31 15.79 4.77
N GLU A 81 -4.83 17.00 4.59
CA GLU A 81 -4.54 17.85 3.43
C GLU A 81 -3.11 18.45 3.44
N GLY A 82 -2.42 18.44 4.58
CA GLY A 82 -1.09 19.03 4.79
C GLY A 82 0.09 18.07 4.63
N TYR A 83 -0.13 16.77 4.40
CA TYR A 83 0.96 15.81 4.20
C TYR A 83 1.48 15.88 2.76
N PHE A 84 2.37 16.84 2.51
CA PHE A 84 2.91 17.15 1.17
C PHE A 84 3.80 16.04 0.57
N ALA A 85 4.30 15.10 1.38
CA ALA A 85 5.30 14.13 0.92
C ALA A 85 4.78 13.09 -0.09
N THR A 86 3.45 12.88 -0.15
CA THR A 86 2.81 11.87 -1.02
C THR A 86 1.92 12.46 -2.12
N ARG A 87 1.91 13.79 -2.31
CA ARG A 87 1.24 14.39 -3.47
C ARG A 87 2.21 14.48 -4.63
N ASP A 88 1.98 13.64 -5.64
CA ASP A 88 2.45 13.90 -6.99
C ASP A 88 2.03 15.33 -7.37
N LYS A 89 3.00 16.16 -7.74
CA LYS A 89 2.76 17.49 -8.27
C LYS A 89 2.04 17.35 -9.62
N MET A 90 0.73 17.34 -9.58
CA MET A 90 -0.09 17.76 -10.70
C MET A 90 -1.28 18.52 -10.12
N VAL A 91 -1.69 19.58 -10.84
CA VAL A 91 -2.68 20.60 -10.47
C VAL A 91 -2.05 21.90 -9.91
N THR A 92 -1.50 22.66 -10.87
CA THR A 92 -1.72 24.10 -11.11
C THR A 92 -1.53 25.07 -9.93
N GLU A 93 -0.39 25.76 -9.93
CA GLU A 93 -0.16 26.96 -9.09
C GLU A 93 -1.15 28.09 -9.47
N PRO A 94 -1.87 28.71 -8.52
CA PRO A 94 -2.67 29.91 -8.80
C PRO A 94 -1.93 31.24 -8.53
N LEU A 95 -0.63 31.23 -8.23
CA LEU A 95 0.07 32.40 -7.66
C LEU A 95 0.45 33.53 -8.64
N LEU A 96 -0.17 33.63 -9.82
CA LEU A 96 0.11 34.70 -10.79
C LEU A 96 -1.11 35.43 -11.35
N ARG A 97 -2.19 35.53 -10.56
CA ARG A 97 -3.30 36.46 -10.85
C ARG A 97 -3.60 37.41 -9.69
N ALA A 98 -2.64 38.26 -9.37
CA ALA A 98 -2.93 39.56 -8.79
C ALA A 98 -2.19 40.61 -9.62
N ASN A 99 -2.94 41.60 -10.09
CA ASN A 99 -2.53 42.80 -10.82
C ASN A 99 -2.58 42.72 -12.36
N VAL A 100 -3.80 42.74 -12.91
CA VAL A 100 -4.09 43.41 -14.18
C VAL A 100 -5.34 44.29 -13.99
N THR A 101 -5.07 45.58 -13.84
CA THR A 101 -5.85 46.77 -14.24
C THR A 101 -7.22 47.07 -13.60
N LYS A 102 -7.24 48.14 -12.81
CA LYS A 102 -8.12 49.29 -13.07
C LYS A 102 -7.30 50.57 -13.04
#